data_AF-A0A2D4IBR7-F1
#
_entry.id   AF-A0A2D4IBR7-F1
#
_cell.length_a   1.000
_cell.length_b   1.000
_cell.length_c   1.000
_cell.angle_alpha   90.00
_cell.angle_beta   90.00
_cell.angle_gamma   90.00
#
_symmetry.space_group_name_H-M   'P 1'
#
loop_
_entity.id
_entity.type
_entity.pdbx_description
1 polymer ?
#
loop_
_entity_poly.entity_id
_entity_poly.type
_entity_poly.pdbx_seq_one_letter_code
_entity_poly.pdbx_strand_id
1 'polypeptide(L)'
;LNPNFIYSDEDGRILRIEITIEQMKILLAVIYAPNTNQKEFYYKLHNKIIETELVNVCIVGDYNAVSNIEKDYKTTKNNKKKRKMLPITFDKLAQEMNLKDAWRELNIPTDLAIT
;
A
#
# COMPACT_ATOMS: atom_id res chain seq x y z
N LEU A 1 16.18 -13.27 10.86
CA LEU A 1 14.74 -13.04 10.61
C LEU A 1 14.09 -14.40 10.42
N ASN A 2 13.12 -14.77 11.25
CA ASN A 2 12.33 -15.99 11.09
C ASN A 2 10.91 -15.57 10.67
N PRO A 3 10.62 -15.50 9.36
CA PRO A 3 9.29 -15.10 8.91
C PRO A 3 8.28 -16.19 9.21
N ASN A 4 7.13 -15.80 9.76
CA ASN A 4 5.98 -16.66 9.95
C ASN A 4 4.96 -16.41 8.83
N PHE A 5 4.64 -17.44 8.06
CA PHE A 5 3.61 -17.35 7.03
C PHE A 5 2.23 -17.20 7.68
N ILE A 6 1.47 -16.20 7.26
CA ILE A 6 0.09 -15.99 7.73
C ILE A 6 -0.92 -16.44 6.68
N TYR A 7 -0.73 -15.98 5.43
CA TYR A 7 -1.77 -16.10 4.41
C TYR A 7 -1.22 -15.83 3.02
N SER A 8 -1.75 -16.55 2.03
CA SER A 8 -1.71 -16.17 0.62
C SER A 8 -3.12 -16.27 0.04
N ASP A 9 -3.49 -15.37 -0.86
CA ASP A 9 -4.73 -15.53 -1.62
C ASP A 9 -4.56 -16.51 -2.78
N GLU A 10 -5.69 -17.03 -3.27
CA GLU A 10 -5.72 -18.03 -4.35
C GLU A 10 -5.19 -17.48 -5.68
N ASP A 11 -5.33 -16.16 -5.89
CA ASP A 11 -4.88 -15.48 -7.11
C ASP A 11 -3.38 -15.12 -7.08
N GLY A 12 -2.69 -15.36 -5.96
CA GLY A 12 -1.27 -15.02 -5.79
C GLY A 12 -0.99 -13.51 -5.79
N ARG A 13 -1.98 -12.69 -5.44
CA ARG A 13 -1.91 -11.22 -5.40
C ARG A 13 -1.67 -10.66 -4.02
N ILE A 14 -1.89 -11.43 -2.96
CA ILE A 14 -1.66 -11.04 -1.59
C ILE A 14 -0.86 -12.15 -0.90
N LEU A 15 0.31 -11.81 -0.38
CA LEU A 15 1.07 -12.64 0.54
C LEU A 15 1.26 -11.85 1.84
N ARG A 16 0.96 -12.47 2.97
CA ARG A 16 1.15 -11.90 4.30
C ARG A 16 2.08 -12.77 5.12
N ILE A 17 3.09 -12.15 5.68
CA ILE A 17 4.01 -12.77 6.62
C ILE A 17 4.15 -11.87 7.85
N GLU A 18 4.24 -12.50 9.02
CA GLU A 18 4.68 -11.84 10.24
C GLU A 18 6.20 -11.96 10.31
N ILE A 19 6.87 -10.83 10.55
CA ILE A 19 8.29 -10.80 10.87
C ILE A 19 8.48 -10.17 12.25
N THR A 20 9.57 -10.52 12.93
CA THR A 20 9.96 -9.90 14.19
C THR A 20 11.32 -9.24 14.05
N ILE A 21 11.38 -7.95 14.33
CA ILE A 21 12.61 -7.14 14.37
C ILE A 21 12.66 -6.50 15.75
N GLU A 22 13.74 -6.73 16.51
CA GLU A 22 13.92 -6.11 17.85
C GLU A 22 12.69 -6.28 18.77
N GLN A 23 12.08 -7.48 18.77
CA GLN A 23 10.86 -7.84 19.51
C GLN A 23 9.56 -7.18 19.01
N MET A 24 9.63 -6.30 18.01
CA MET A 24 8.44 -5.76 17.33
C MET A 24 7.95 -6.75 16.28
N LYS A 25 6.70 -7.20 16.44
CA LYS A 25 5.98 -7.92 15.39
C LYS A 25 5.49 -6.96 14.33
N ILE A 26 5.78 -7.28 13.07
CA ILE A 26 5.43 -6.49 11.90
C ILE A 26 4.71 -7.39 10.91
N LEU A 27 3.55 -6.96 10.45
CA LEU A 27 2.88 -7.54 9.30
C LEU A 27 3.50 -6.98 8.02
N LEU A 28 4.12 -7.85 7.21
CA LEU A 28 4.50 -7.52 5.85
C LEU A 28 3.43 -8.07 4.90
N ALA A 29 2.69 -7.16 4.26
CA ALA A 29 1.73 -7.48 3.20
C ALA A 29 2.37 -7.17 1.84
N VAL A 30 2.71 -8.22 1.09
CA VAL A 30 3.22 -8.14 -0.27
C VAL A 30 2.04 -8.23 -1.23
N ILE A 31 1.87 -7.23 -2.11
CA ILE A 31 0.71 -7.11 -2.99
C ILE A 31 1.07 -7.02 -4.48
N TYR A 32 0.20 -7.57 -5.31
CA TYR A 32 0.14 -7.32 -6.75
C TYR A 32 -1.31 -6.96 -7.13
N ALA A 33 -1.65 -5.68 -6.96
CA ALA A 33 -3.01 -5.19 -7.16
C ALA A 33 -3.45 -5.38 -8.62
N PRO A 34 -4.70 -5.76 -8.87
CA PRO A 34 -5.19 -5.91 -10.23
C PRO A 34 -5.33 -4.57 -10.96
N ASN A 35 -5.23 -4.61 -12.29
CA ASN A 35 -5.50 -3.44 -13.12
C ASN A 35 -6.98 -3.02 -13.06
N THR A 36 -7.91 -3.94 -12.81
CA THR A 36 -9.36 -3.73 -12.67
C THR A 36 -9.83 -4.14 -11.27
N ASN A 37 -11.06 -3.79 -10.87
CA ASN A 37 -11.65 -4.18 -9.57
C ASN A 37 -10.83 -3.82 -8.31
N GLN A 38 -9.99 -2.78 -8.39
CA GLN A 38 -9.13 -2.37 -7.27
C GLN A 38 -9.90 -2.02 -5.99
N LYS A 39 -11.13 -1.49 -6.11
CA LYS A 39 -11.96 -1.16 -4.94
C LYS A 39 -12.17 -2.39 -4.04
N GLU A 40 -12.57 -3.50 -4.66
CA GLU A 40 -12.81 -4.78 -3.99
C GLU A 40 -11.51 -5.40 -3.49
N PHE A 41 -10.44 -5.33 -4.29
CA PHE A 41 -9.12 -5.81 -3.89
C PHE A 41 -8.63 -5.14 -2.60
N TYR A 42 -8.62 -3.80 -2.54
CA TYR A 42 -8.16 -3.08 -1.37
C TYR A 42 -9.10 -3.22 -0.17
N TYR A 43 -10.41 -3.41 -0.40
CA TYR A 43 -11.36 -3.76 0.66
C TYR A 43 -11.03 -5.13 1.28
N LYS A 44 -10.77 -6.16 0.45
CA LYS A 44 -10.36 -7.49 0.90
C LYS A 44 -9.02 -7.44 1.64
N LEU A 45 -8.04 -6.71 1.10
CA LEU A 45 -6.73 -6.51 1.73
C LEU A 45 -6.90 -5.89 3.13
N HIS A 46 -7.76 -4.88 3.25
CA HIS A 46 -8.00 -4.20 4.52
C HIS A 46 -8.57 -5.12 5.59
N ASN A 47 -9.64 -5.85 5.26
CA ASN A 47 -10.23 -6.82 6.19
C ASN A 47 -9.19 -7.88 6.61
N LYS A 48 -8.39 -8.38 5.65
CA LYS A 48 -7.34 -9.35 5.94
C LYS A 48 -6.29 -8.78 6.88
N ILE A 49 -5.86 -7.53 6.72
CA ILE A 49 -4.91 -6.88 7.64
C ILE A 49 -5.50 -6.79 9.05
N ILE A 50 -6.74 -6.33 9.19
CA ILE A 50 -7.43 -6.19 10.48
C ILE A 50 -7.52 -7.54 11.22
N GLU A 51 -7.79 -8.64 10.52
CA GLU A 51 -7.85 -10.00 11.10
C GLU A 51 -6.57 -10.43 11.84
N THR A 52 -5.42 -9.77 11.60
CA THR A 52 -4.15 -10.12 12.26
C THR A 52 -3.98 -9.49 13.62
N GLU A 53 -4.71 -8.43 13.94
CA GLU A 53 -4.52 -7.57 15.11
C GLU A 53 -3.10 -6.98 15.24
N LEU A 54 -2.26 -7.10 14.20
CA LEU A 54 -0.91 -6.53 14.18
C LEU A 54 -0.97 -5.04 13.86
N VAL A 55 -0.45 -4.23 14.78
CA VAL A 55 -0.45 -2.77 14.67
C VAL A 55 0.65 -2.23 13.75
N ASN A 56 1.81 -2.89 13.68
CA ASN A 56 2.89 -2.47 12.81
C ASN A 56 2.71 -3.12 11.43
N VAL A 57 2.31 -2.34 10.44
CA VAL A 57 2.01 -2.85 9.10
C VAL A 57 2.89 -2.19 8.06
N CYS A 58 3.45 -3.00 7.18
CA CYS A 58 4.17 -2.57 5.99
C CYS A 58 3.51 -3.21 4.76
N ILE A 59 3.06 -2.38 3.81
CA ILE A 59 2.49 -2.85 2.54
C ILE A 59 3.47 -2.53 1.43
N VAL A 60 3.90 -3.56 0.70
CA VAL A 60 4.89 -3.45 -0.38
C VAL A 60 4.39 -4.15 -1.63
N GLY A 61 4.82 -3.69 -2.80
CA GLY A 61 4.52 -4.35 -4.07
C GLY A 61 4.00 -3.39 -5.13
N ASP A 62 3.24 -3.92 -6.08
CA ASP A 62 2.67 -3.15 -7.18
C ASP A 62 1.21 -2.80 -6.88
N TYR A 63 0.96 -1.50 -6.74
CA TYR A 63 -0.35 -0.95 -6.43
C TYR A 63 -1.22 -0.76 -7.69
N ASN A 64 -0.63 -0.86 -8.89
CA ASN A 64 -1.28 -0.63 -10.20
C ASN A 64 -2.13 0.66 -10.26
N ALA A 65 -1.77 1.66 -9.47
CA ALA A 65 -2.42 2.96 -9.36
C ALA A 65 -1.44 3.99 -8.79
N VAL A 66 -1.78 5.27 -8.94
CA VAL A 66 -0.99 6.39 -8.41
C VAL A 66 -1.73 7.09 -7.25
N SER A 67 -0.99 7.66 -6.30
CA SER A 67 -1.55 8.44 -5.19
C SER A 67 -1.68 9.92 -5.55
N ASN A 68 -0.84 10.40 -6.47
CA ASN A 68 -0.88 11.74 -7.03
C ASN A 68 -0.43 11.74 -8.50
N ILE A 69 -1.35 12.02 -9.43
CA ILE A 69 -1.06 12.03 -10.88
C ILE A 69 0.10 12.96 -11.25
N GLU A 70 0.22 14.10 -10.57
CA GLU A 70 1.22 15.11 -10.94
C GLU A 70 2.61 14.72 -10.48
N LYS A 71 2.70 14.10 -9.29
CA LYS A 71 3.97 13.78 -8.67
C LYS A 71 4.45 12.36 -8.97
N ASP A 72 3.56 11.43 -9.30
CA ASP A 72 3.89 10.00 -9.51
C ASP A 72 3.93 9.61 -10.99
N TYR A 73 3.53 10.50 -11.90
CA TYR A 73 3.37 10.14 -13.30
C TYR A 73 3.75 11.24 -14.29
N LYS A 74 4.72 10.92 -15.16
CA LYS A 74 5.14 11.80 -16.25
C LYS A 74 4.33 11.50 -17.51
N THR A 75 3.44 12.40 -17.90
CA THR A 75 2.62 12.24 -19.12
C THR A 75 2.15 13.57 -19.71
N THR A 76 1.72 13.54 -20.98
CA THR A 76 1.00 14.63 -21.65
C THR A 76 -0.39 14.82 -21.03
N LYS A 77 -0.90 16.07 -21.05
CA LYS A 77 -2.17 16.46 -20.40
C LYS A 77 -3.36 15.55 -20.78
N ASN A 78 -3.46 15.13 -22.03
CA ASN A 78 -4.57 14.30 -22.52
C ASN A 78 -4.59 12.88 -21.93
N ASN A 79 -3.43 12.33 -21.57
CA ASN A 79 -3.30 10.98 -21.01
C ASN A 79 -3.42 10.96 -19.48
N LYS A 80 -3.38 12.12 -18.79
CA LYS A 80 -3.59 12.21 -17.33
C LYS A 80 -4.96 11.66 -16.91
N LYS A 81 -6.01 11.92 -17.69
CA LYS A 81 -7.40 11.51 -17.37
C LYS A 81 -7.65 10.00 -17.42
N LYS A 82 -6.76 9.22 -18.04
CA LYS A 82 -6.94 7.76 -18.20
C LYS A 82 -6.34 6.94 -17.06
N ARG A 83 -5.59 7.55 -16.15
CA ARG A 83 -4.83 6.82 -15.13
C ARG A 83 -5.67 6.59 -13.88
N LYS A 84 -5.47 5.41 -13.28
CA LYS A 84 -6.19 4.99 -12.08
C LYS A 84 -5.50 5.58 -10.86
N MET A 85 -6.25 6.42 -10.17
CA MET A 85 -5.94 6.81 -8.80
C MET A 85 -6.19 5.63 -7.87
N LEU A 86 -5.45 5.58 -6.76
CA LEU A 86 -5.80 4.69 -5.67
C LEU A 86 -7.27 4.94 -5.26
N PRO A 87 -8.05 3.87 -5.05
CA PRO A 87 -9.47 4.02 -4.74
C PRO A 87 -9.68 4.42 -3.28
N ILE A 88 -10.85 4.99 -2.99
CA ILE A 88 -11.27 5.33 -1.62
C ILE A 88 -11.17 4.17 -0.60
N THR A 89 -11.24 2.91 -1.05
CA THR A 89 -11.05 1.75 -0.16
C THR A 89 -9.60 1.61 0.29
N PHE A 90 -8.64 2.02 -0.55
CA PHE A 90 -7.24 2.15 -0.15
C PHE A 90 -7.04 3.32 0.81
N ASP A 91 -7.66 4.48 0.54
CA ASP A 91 -7.53 5.65 1.43
C ASP A 91 -8.03 5.35 2.85
N LYS A 92 -9.15 4.61 2.97
CA LYS A 92 -9.66 4.12 4.26
C LYS A 92 -8.69 3.17 4.96
N LEU A 93 -8.14 2.19 4.23
CA LEU A 93 -7.10 1.30 4.75
C LEU A 93 -5.91 2.10 5.28
N ALA A 94 -5.41 3.06 4.49
CA ALA A 94 -4.26 3.87 4.88
C ALA A 94 -4.57 4.74 6.11
N GLN A 95 -5.76 5.32 6.18
CA GLN A 95 -6.19 6.14 7.32
C GLN A 95 -6.35 5.32 8.60
N GLU A 96 -7.08 4.20 8.54
CA GLU A 96 -7.35 3.36 9.72
C GLU A 96 -6.08 2.72 10.27
N MET A 97 -5.15 2.32 9.40
CA MET A 97 -3.88 1.74 9.78
C MET A 97 -2.76 2.79 9.99
N ASN A 98 -3.09 4.08 9.88
CA ASN A 98 -2.14 5.20 9.99
C ASN A 98 -0.88 5.01 9.11
N LEU A 99 -1.07 4.53 7.88
CA LEU A 99 0.01 4.28 6.93
C LEU A 99 0.57 5.57 6.35
N LYS A 100 1.87 5.54 6.08
CA LYS A 100 2.59 6.61 5.39
C LYS A 100 3.25 6.05 4.14
N ASP A 101 3.29 6.86 3.08
CA ASP A 101 4.09 6.57 1.91
C ASP A 101 5.58 6.79 2.26
N ALA A 102 6.31 5.70 2.47
CA ALA A 102 7.70 5.73 2.87
C ALA A 102 8.60 6.50 1.88
N TRP A 103 8.29 6.43 0.58
CA TRP A 103 9.07 7.17 -0.41
C TRP A 103 8.84 8.67 -0.27
N ARG A 104 7.59 9.10 -0.06
CA ARG A 104 7.24 10.52 0.14
C ARG A 104 7.83 11.11 1.41
N GLU A 105 7.82 10.37 2.52
CA GLU A 105 8.41 10.82 3.78
C GLU A 105 9.93 11.05 3.67
N LEU A 106 10.61 10.21 2.88
CA LEU A 106 12.07 10.29 2.71
C LEU A 106 12.49 11.23 1.57
N ASN A 107 11.60 11.57 0.64
CA ASN A 107 11.88 12.40 -0.53
C ASN A 107 10.98 13.64 -0.56
N ILE A 108 11.04 14.43 0.51
CA ILE A 108 10.31 15.69 0.61
C ILE A 108 10.88 16.66 -0.44
N PRO A 109 10.03 17.26 -1.31
CA PRO A 109 10.48 18.27 -2.25
C PRO A 109 11.16 19.43 -1.52
N THR A 110 12.33 19.82 -2.00
CA THR A 110 13.21 20.81 -1.36
C THR A 110 12.51 22.14 -1.08
N ASP A 111 11.47 22.48 -1.85
CA ASP A 111 10.69 23.72 -1.73
C ASP A 111 9.78 23.79 -0.49
N LEU A 112 9.53 22.66 0.20
CA LEU A 112 8.75 22.60 1.45
C LEU A 112 9.62 22.45 2.70
N ALA A 113 10.92 22.19 2.55
CA ALA A 113 11.85 21.95 3.66
C ALA A 113 12.37 23.23 4.34
N ILE A 114 11.88 24.42 3.93
CA ILE A 114 12.31 25.73 4.45
C ILE A 114 11.11 26.53 5.03
N THR A 115 10.13 25.84 5.62
CA THR A 115 9.07 26.47 6.43
C THR A 115 9.02 25.79 7.79
#